data_AF-A0AAD6XNW4-F1
#
_entry.id   AF-A0AAD6XNW4-F1
#
_cell.length_a   1.000
_cell.length_b   1.000
_cell.length_c   1.000
_cell.angle_alpha   90.00
_cell.angle_beta   90.00
_cell.angle_gamma   90.00
#
_symmetry.space_group_name_H-M   'P 1'
#
loop_
_entity.id
_entity.type
_entity.pdbx_description
1 polymer ?
#
loop_
_entity_poly.entity_id
_entity_poly.type
_entity_poly.pdbx_seq_one_letter_code
_entity_poly.pdbx_strand_id
1 'polypeptide(L)'
;MLKASPVELLAFQLLSRRFTRILAENPHCWAEARQNLNPPVPPPPKVDAAGIWTESAYAQFIFGGGSCIAKSCKKWTVRFPYSYGLRIRVCSRFASTPRRHYDAEARKINNSYLTSCAIPGKRGLRQMGQTQRRHFRDWLAYDERDRTVAAADQEWFSARAITEKRKARPPVAVVRTVDELKAEYKLRAEALPRIMENAKALQVWAHQFAEARKAMDSINVALWVAMSSSPLNPF
;
A
#
# COMPACT_ATOMS: atom_id res chain seq x y z
N MET A 1 -12.06 -16.30 -20.95
CA MET A 1 -11.33 -15.72 -19.80
C MET A 1 -10.52 -14.54 -20.30
N LEU A 2 -10.58 -13.42 -19.58
CA LEU A 2 -9.92 -12.18 -19.96
C LEU A 2 -8.41 -12.32 -19.64
N LYS A 3 -7.55 -12.35 -20.67
CA LYS A 3 -6.09 -12.43 -20.49
C LYS A 3 -5.50 -11.03 -20.21
N ALA A 4 -6.04 -10.32 -19.22
CA ALA A 4 -5.47 -9.04 -18.78
C ALA A 4 -4.59 -9.23 -17.55
N SER A 5 -3.58 -8.39 -17.44
CA SER A 5 -2.78 -8.18 -16.24
C SER A 5 -3.44 -7.14 -15.31
N PRO A 6 -3.05 -7.09 -14.03
CA PRO A 6 -3.57 -6.08 -13.11
C PRO A 6 -3.26 -4.65 -13.57
N VAL A 7 -2.14 -4.44 -14.27
CA VAL A 7 -1.73 -3.15 -14.82
C VAL A 7 -2.71 -2.68 -15.90
N GLU A 8 -3.11 -3.58 -16.80
CA GLU A 8 -4.09 -3.27 -17.84
C GLU A 8 -5.47 -2.99 -17.26
N LEU A 9 -5.90 -3.74 -16.24
CA LEU A 9 -7.15 -3.46 -15.53
C LEU A 9 -7.15 -2.08 -14.86
N LEU A 10 -6.03 -1.67 -14.25
CA LEU A 10 -5.87 -0.31 -13.72
C LEU A 10 -5.93 0.74 -14.83
N ALA A 11 -5.29 0.49 -15.97
CA ALA A 11 -5.38 1.39 -17.12
C ALA A 11 -6.84 1.54 -17.59
N PHE A 12 -7.60 0.44 -17.72
CA PHE A 12 -9.02 0.49 -18.06
C PHE A 12 -9.85 1.28 -17.05
N GLN A 13 -9.57 1.13 -15.75
CA GLN A 13 -10.22 1.89 -14.69
C GLN A 13 -9.96 3.42 -14.83
N LEU A 14 -8.80 3.82 -15.32
CA LEU A 14 -8.46 5.24 -15.55
C LEU A 14 -9.05 5.79 -16.85
N LEU A 15 -9.32 4.95 -17.85
CA LEU A 15 -9.82 5.38 -19.15
C LEU A 15 -11.29 5.85 -19.13
N SER A 16 -12.17 5.20 -18.36
CA SER A 16 -13.58 5.63 -18.29
C SER A 16 -14.29 5.23 -17.00
N ARG A 17 -15.26 6.06 -16.57
CA ARG A 17 -16.15 5.74 -15.44
C ARG A 17 -16.96 4.46 -15.67
N ARG A 18 -17.28 4.13 -16.94
CA ARG A 18 -18.00 2.91 -17.30
C ARG A 18 -17.16 1.66 -17.01
N PHE A 19 -15.88 1.68 -17.36
CA PHE A 19 -14.96 0.59 -17.01
C PHE A 19 -14.77 0.46 -15.51
N THR A 20 -14.64 1.58 -14.78
CA THR A 20 -14.60 1.55 -13.31
C THR A 20 -15.81 0.86 -12.72
N ARG A 21 -17.02 1.14 -13.23
CA ARG A 21 -18.26 0.49 -12.77
C ARG A 21 -18.25 -1.01 -13.11
N ILE A 22 -17.92 -1.38 -14.34
CA ILE A 22 -17.85 -2.79 -14.77
C ILE A 22 -16.85 -3.57 -13.89
N LEU A 23 -15.66 -3.03 -13.64
CA LEU A 23 -14.65 -3.66 -12.79
C LEU A 23 -15.06 -3.72 -11.31
N ALA A 24 -15.86 -2.78 -10.83
CA ALA A 24 -16.43 -2.83 -9.49
C ALA A 24 -17.52 -3.90 -9.35
N GLU A 25 -18.34 -4.10 -10.39
CA GLU A 25 -19.37 -5.13 -10.46
C GLU A 25 -18.78 -6.54 -10.66
N ASN A 26 -17.54 -6.64 -11.17
CA ASN A 26 -16.86 -7.89 -11.50
C ASN A 26 -15.52 -8.04 -10.76
N PRO A 27 -15.51 -8.17 -9.41
CA PRO A 27 -14.27 -8.21 -8.63
C PRO A 27 -13.39 -9.43 -8.91
N HIS A 28 -13.97 -10.53 -9.43
CA HIS A 28 -13.23 -11.75 -9.78
C HIS A 28 -12.20 -11.52 -10.90
N CYS A 29 -12.42 -10.55 -11.80
CA CYS A 29 -11.48 -10.21 -12.87
C CYS A 29 -10.10 -9.82 -12.32
N TRP A 30 -10.05 -9.19 -11.15
CA TRP A 30 -8.78 -8.81 -10.53
C TRP A 30 -8.00 -10.03 -10.01
N ALA A 31 -8.69 -11.00 -9.42
CA ALA A 31 -8.06 -12.24 -8.96
C ALA A 31 -7.55 -13.08 -10.13
N GLU A 32 -8.29 -13.15 -11.25
CA GLU A 32 -7.83 -13.79 -12.49
C GLU A 32 -6.62 -13.05 -13.08
N ALA A 33 -6.69 -11.72 -13.19
CA ALA A 33 -5.58 -10.93 -13.71
C ALA A 33 -4.30 -11.09 -12.87
N ARG A 34 -4.45 -11.23 -11.55
CA ARG A 34 -3.36 -11.52 -10.64
C ARG A 34 -2.66 -12.85 -10.93
N GLN A 35 -3.44 -13.87 -11.30
CA GLN A 35 -2.94 -15.20 -11.66
C GLN A 35 -2.30 -15.24 -13.05
N ASN A 36 -2.65 -14.30 -13.94
CA ASN A 36 -2.07 -14.20 -15.29
C ASN A 36 -0.61 -13.70 -15.30
N LEU A 37 -0.08 -13.21 -14.18
CA LEU A 37 1.32 -12.81 -14.07
C LEU A 37 2.23 -14.02 -13.80
N ASN A 38 3.49 -13.93 -14.25
CA ASN A 38 4.50 -14.96 -14.05
C ASN A 38 5.72 -14.39 -13.30
N PRO A 39 5.94 -14.73 -12.02
CA PRO A 39 5.07 -15.56 -11.15
C PRO A 39 3.77 -14.84 -10.75
N PRO A 40 2.72 -15.58 -10.34
CA PRO A 40 1.46 -14.98 -9.90
C PRO A 40 1.66 -14.17 -8.62
N VAL A 41 1.02 -13.02 -8.51
CA VAL A 41 1.13 -12.18 -7.30
C VAL A 41 0.41 -12.88 -6.15
N PRO A 42 0.97 -12.87 -4.92
CA PRO A 42 0.27 -13.35 -3.73
C PRO A 42 -1.12 -12.72 -3.56
N PRO A 43 -2.14 -13.44 -3.07
CA PRO A 43 -3.47 -12.86 -2.83
C PRO A 43 -3.42 -11.79 -1.72
N PRO A 44 -4.32 -10.80 -1.75
CA PRO A 44 -4.42 -9.82 -0.66
C PRO A 44 -4.79 -10.52 0.68
N PRO A 45 -4.34 -9.98 1.82
CA PRO A 45 -4.71 -10.52 3.12
C PRO A 45 -6.21 -10.31 3.36
N LYS A 46 -6.93 -11.37 3.73
CA LYS A 46 -8.34 -11.30 4.13
C LYS A 46 -8.44 -10.71 5.53
N VAL A 47 -8.67 -9.40 5.61
CA VAL A 47 -8.79 -8.64 6.86
C VAL A 47 -10.05 -7.78 6.85
N ASP A 48 -10.93 -7.99 7.83
CA ASP A 48 -12.28 -7.40 7.86
C ASP A 48 -12.26 -5.91 8.21
N ALA A 49 -11.22 -5.45 8.92
CA ALA A 49 -11.21 -4.16 9.62
C ALA A 49 -10.95 -2.92 8.75
N ALA A 50 -10.76 -3.05 7.44
CA ALA A 50 -10.26 -1.92 6.66
C ALA A 50 -10.89 -1.71 5.28
N GLY A 51 -11.36 -2.73 4.55
CA GLY A 51 -11.75 -2.56 3.13
C GLY A 51 -10.60 -2.07 2.22
N ILE A 52 -9.38 -1.90 2.75
CA ILE A 52 -8.16 -1.40 2.08
C ILE A 52 -7.42 -2.54 1.34
N TRP A 53 -7.92 -3.78 1.44
CA TRP A 53 -7.31 -4.98 0.85
C TRP A 53 -8.24 -5.66 -0.16
N THR A 54 -9.11 -4.90 -0.83
CA THR A 54 -9.78 -5.39 -2.03
C THR A 54 -8.74 -5.67 -3.12
N GLU A 55 -9.02 -6.60 -4.03
CA GLU A 55 -8.09 -6.95 -5.12
C GLU A 55 -7.74 -5.72 -5.99
N SER A 56 -8.68 -4.79 -6.22
CA SER A 56 -8.43 -3.54 -6.96
C SER A 56 -7.52 -2.58 -6.21
N ALA A 57 -7.76 -2.35 -4.91
CA ALA A 57 -6.89 -1.51 -4.08
C ALA A 57 -5.49 -2.13 -3.94
N TYR A 58 -5.41 -3.46 -3.86
CA TYR A 58 -4.16 -4.19 -3.82
C TYR A 58 -3.38 -4.07 -5.13
N ALA A 59 -4.06 -4.18 -6.28
CA ALA A 59 -3.46 -3.93 -7.59
C ALA A 59 -2.95 -2.48 -7.70
N GLN A 60 -3.76 -1.49 -7.32
CA GLN A 60 -3.36 -0.08 -7.28
C GLN A 60 -2.13 0.13 -6.40
N PHE A 61 -2.13 -0.47 -5.20
CA PHE A 61 -1.02 -0.41 -4.28
C PHE A 61 0.29 -0.98 -4.86
N ILE A 62 0.23 -2.06 -5.64
CA ILE A 62 1.43 -2.69 -6.20
C ILE A 62 1.87 -1.96 -7.48
N PHE A 63 0.95 -1.76 -8.42
CA PHE A 63 1.21 -1.36 -9.80
C PHE A 63 0.84 0.09 -10.13
N GLY A 64 -0.09 0.69 -9.38
CA GLY A 64 -0.64 2.02 -9.66
C GLY A 64 0.34 3.17 -9.51
N GLY A 65 1.52 2.93 -8.96
CA GLY A 65 2.53 3.97 -8.68
C GLY A 65 2.24 4.70 -7.37
N GLY A 66 2.90 5.84 -7.18
CA GLY A 66 2.73 6.68 -6.00
C GLY A 66 3.84 7.71 -5.83
N SER A 67 3.65 8.64 -4.90
CA SER A 67 4.63 9.68 -4.61
C SER A 67 5.85 9.13 -3.85
N CYS A 68 7.05 9.55 -4.25
CA CYS A 68 8.28 9.25 -3.53
C CYS A 68 8.20 9.76 -2.08
N ILE A 69 8.49 8.92 -1.09
CA ILE A 69 8.40 9.30 0.33
C ILE A 69 9.36 10.43 0.70
N ALA A 70 10.52 10.49 0.03
CA ALA A 70 11.58 11.46 0.31
C ALA A 70 11.01 12.89 0.28
N LYS A 71 11.15 13.60 1.41
CA LYS A 71 10.52 14.91 1.65
C LYS A 71 10.86 15.94 0.56
N SER A 72 12.09 15.92 0.06
CA SER A 72 12.57 16.81 -1.00
C SER A 72 12.18 16.39 -2.42
N CYS A 73 11.68 15.16 -2.62
CA CYS A 73 11.38 14.65 -3.94
C CYS A 73 9.90 14.76 -4.29
N LYS A 74 9.05 14.04 -3.54
CA LYS A 74 7.60 13.87 -3.78
C LYS A 74 7.17 13.56 -5.23
N LYS A 75 8.11 13.30 -6.15
CA LYS A 75 7.83 12.94 -7.54
C LYS A 75 7.08 11.62 -7.60
N TRP A 76 6.15 11.53 -8.53
CA TRP A 76 5.46 10.29 -8.87
C TRP A 76 6.44 9.23 -9.36
N THR A 77 6.24 7.99 -8.96
CA THR A 77 7.03 6.85 -9.43
C THR A 77 6.16 5.61 -9.61
N VAL A 78 6.39 4.90 -10.70
CA VAL A 78 5.76 3.61 -11.02
C VAL A 78 6.60 2.42 -10.54
N ARG A 79 7.74 2.66 -9.88
CA ARG A 79 8.57 1.59 -9.33
C ARG A 79 7.84 0.89 -8.20
N PHE A 80 8.02 -0.43 -8.09
CA PHE A 80 7.47 -1.22 -6.99
C PHE A 80 7.78 -0.60 -5.61
N PRO A 81 6.89 -0.83 -4.62
CA PRO A 81 7.14 -0.41 -3.25
C PRO A 81 8.52 -0.86 -2.77
N TYR A 82 9.24 0.06 -2.15
CA TYR A 82 10.48 -0.21 -1.45
C TYR A 82 10.23 -1.06 -0.19
N SER A 83 9.10 -0.82 0.48
CA SER A 83 8.62 -1.62 1.60
C SER A 83 7.13 -1.87 1.43
N TYR A 84 6.75 -3.14 1.27
CA TYR A 84 5.36 -3.53 1.07
C TYR A 84 4.51 -3.38 2.34
N GLY A 85 5.06 -3.71 3.52
CA GLY A 85 4.33 -3.60 4.78
C GLY A 85 4.05 -2.15 5.20
N LEU A 86 4.90 -1.23 4.75
CA LEU A 86 4.78 0.20 5.03
C LEU A 86 4.20 0.99 3.85
N ARG A 87 3.97 0.33 2.71
CA ARG A 87 3.53 0.94 1.45
C ARG A 87 4.40 2.11 0.96
N ILE A 88 5.70 2.05 1.22
CA ILE A 88 6.63 3.14 0.90
C ILE A 88 7.18 2.96 -0.52
N ARG A 89 7.19 4.04 -1.32
CA ARG A 89 7.86 4.11 -2.62
C ARG A 89 9.04 5.10 -2.61
N VAL A 90 10.08 4.76 -3.37
CA VAL A 90 11.28 5.59 -3.55
C VAL A 90 11.60 5.64 -5.04
N CYS A 91 11.78 6.85 -5.60
CA CYS A 91 12.14 7.00 -7.01
C CYS A 91 13.63 6.66 -7.25
N SER A 92 14.03 6.51 -8.52
CA SER A 92 15.40 6.15 -8.91
C SER A 92 16.48 7.06 -8.33
N ARG A 93 16.23 8.37 -8.25
CA ARG A 93 17.17 9.35 -7.69
C ARG A 93 17.59 9.05 -6.24
N PHE A 94 16.68 8.46 -5.46
CA PHE A 94 16.92 8.16 -4.04
C PHE A 94 17.07 6.65 -3.78
N ALA A 95 17.11 5.82 -4.84
CA ALA A 95 17.25 4.38 -4.69
C ALA A 95 18.62 3.97 -4.11
N SER A 96 19.65 4.80 -4.30
CA SER A 96 20.99 4.62 -3.70
C SER A 96 21.10 5.13 -2.26
N THR A 97 20.07 5.82 -1.74
CA THR A 97 20.09 6.28 -0.35
C THR A 97 20.09 5.05 0.57
N PRO A 98 21.03 4.95 1.53
CA PRO A 98 21.23 3.71 2.26
C PRO A 98 19.95 3.23 2.91
N ARG A 99 19.67 1.93 2.73
CA ARG A 99 18.53 1.19 3.31
C ARG A 99 18.31 1.51 4.79
N ARG A 100 19.40 1.79 5.53
CA ARG A 100 19.38 2.24 6.92
C ARG A 100 18.50 3.46 7.20
N HIS A 101 18.37 4.44 6.30
CA HIS A 101 17.50 5.59 6.52
C HIS A 101 16.02 5.21 6.46
N TYR A 102 15.65 4.36 5.51
CA TYR A 102 14.29 3.86 5.38
C TYR A 102 13.97 2.79 6.43
N ASP A 103 14.94 1.96 6.80
CA ASP A 103 14.83 1.00 7.89
C ASP A 103 14.76 1.68 9.26
N ALA A 104 15.37 2.85 9.44
CA ALA A 104 15.23 3.64 10.65
C ALA A 104 13.80 4.20 10.76
N GLU A 105 13.24 4.70 9.66
CA GLU A 105 11.82 5.09 9.59
C GLU A 105 10.90 3.87 9.78
N ALA A 106 11.20 2.73 9.14
CA ALA A 106 10.49 1.47 9.30
C ALA A 106 10.53 0.93 10.73
N ARG A 107 11.69 0.98 11.39
CA ARG A 107 11.87 0.59 12.79
C ARG A 107 11.15 1.55 13.72
N LYS A 108 11.13 2.85 13.43
CA LYS A 108 10.30 3.81 14.18
C LYS A 108 8.81 3.48 14.02
N ILE A 109 8.36 3.08 12.82
CA ILE A 109 6.99 2.63 12.56
C ILE A 109 6.66 1.35 13.34
N ASN A 110 7.52 0.32 13.25
CA ASN A 110 7.31 -0.96 13.93
C ASN A 110 7.36 -0.84 15.46
N ASN A 111 8.33 -0.09 16.01
CA ASN A 111 8.42 0.15 17.45
C ASN A 111 7.24 0.99 17.97
N SER A 112 6.68 1.89 17.15
CA SER A 112 5.46 2.63 17.51
C SER A 112 4.22 1.75 17.55
N TYR A 113 4.16 0.72 16.72
CA TYR A 113 3.08 -0.27 16.70
C TYR A 113 3.12 -1.16 17.96
N LEU A 114 4.29 -1.64 18.36
CA LEU A 114 4.42 -2.48 19.56
C LEU A 114 4.11 -1.70 20.85
N THR A 115 4.47 -0.41 20.90
CA THR A 115 4.16 0.46 22.05
C THR A 115 2.71 0.94 22.08
N SER A 116 1.98 0.85 20.97
CA SER A 116 0.59 1.32 20.86
C SER A 116 -0.47 0.24 21.01
N CYS A 117 -0.10 -1.03 20.78
CA CYS A 117 -0.91 -2.16 21.24
C CYS A 117 -1.01 -2.19 22.78
N ALA A 118 -0.12 -1.48 23.47
CA ALA A 118 -0.11 -1.27 24.91
C ALA A 118 -0.61 0.13 25.31
N ILE A 119 -1.68 0.70 24.72
CA ILE A 119 -2.21 2.01 25.16
C ILE A 119 -3.15 1.87 26.37
N PRO A 120 -2.70 2.23 27.59
CA PRO A 120 -3.54 2.86 28.59
C PRO A 120 -3.19 4.35 28.70
N GLY A 121 -4.11 5.20 28.21
CA GLY A 121 -4.21 6.62 28.59
C GLY A 121 -3.15 7.61 28.09
N LYS A 122 -3.32 8.88 28.51
CA LYS A 122 -2.47 10.06 28.17
C LYS A 122 -0.96 9.85 28.43
N ARG A 123 -0.56 8.85 29.25
CA ARG A 123 0.84 8.53 29.56
C ARG A 123 1.50 7.61 28.52
N GLY A 124 0.80 6.61 27.98
CA GLY A 124 1.37 5.70 26.96
C GLY A 124 1.76 6.43 25.67
N LEU A 125 0.92 7.37 25.22
CA LEU A 125 1.24 8.25 24.09
C LEU A 125 2.36 9.24 24.41
N ARG A 126 2.54 9.68 25.67
CA ARG A 126 3.62 10.61 26.06
C ARG A 126 5.00 9.94 26.14
N GLN A 127 5.05 8.64 26.42
CA GLN A 127 6.28 7.85 26.45
C GLN A 127 6.75 7.44 25.05
N MET A 128 5.88 7.47 24.05
CA MET A 128 6.31 7.37 22.66
C MET A 128 7.13 8.61 22.29
N GLY A 129 8.33 8.38 21.76
CA GLY A 129 9.12 9.42 21.11
C GLY A 129 8.30 10.12 20.03
N GLN A 130 8.57 11.40 19.76
CA GLN A 130 7.80 12.23 18.82
C GLN A 130 7.70 11.60 17.42
N THR A 131 8.72 10.86 17.01
CA THR A 131 8.76 10.03 15.81
C THR A 131 7.84 8.81 15.89
N GLN A 132 7.84 8.07 17.01
CA GLN A 132 6.94 6.92 17.19
C GLN A 132 5.46 7.34 17.12
N ARG A 133 5.07 8.47 17.73
CA ARG A 133 3.70 8.98 17.61
C ARG A 133 3.31 9.32 16.18
N ARG A 134 4.22 9.95 15.43
CA ARG A 134 3.98 10.32 14.02
C ARG A 134 3.71 9.07 13.18
N HIS A 135 4.46 8.01 13.42
CA HIS A 135 4.43 6.80 12.60
C HIS A 135 3.37 5.78 12.97
N PHE A 136 3.00 5.65 14.25
CA PHE A 136 1.82 4.89 14.66
C PHE A 136 0.57 5.45 13.98
N ARG A 137 0.57 6.78 13.82
CA ARG A 137 -0.51 7.51 13.17
C ARG A 137 -0.44 7.44 11.65
N ASP A 138 0.74 7.35 11.02
CA ASP A 138 0.88 7.15 9.57
C ASP A 138 0.32 5.77 9.12
N TRP A 139 0.31 4.76 9.99
CA TRP A 139 -0.26 3.44 9.68
C TRP A 139 -1.76 3.33 10.03
N LEU A 140 -2.20 4.06 11.06
CA LEU A 140 -3.63 4.25 11.35
C LEU A 140 -4.33 5.16 10.34
N ALA A 141 -3.58 6.09 9.75
CA ALA A 141 -4.05 7.02 8.75
C ALA A 141 -3.91 6.42 7.34
N TYR A 142 -5.00 5.81 6.89
CA TYR A 142 -5.53 5.89 5.52
C TYR A 142 -4.55 5.84 4.33
N ASP A 143 -4.87 4.92 3.43
CA ASP A 143 -4.56 4.97 2.00
C ASP A 143 -4.83 6.36 1.37
N GLU A 144 -4.00 6.72 0.39
CA GLU A 144 -4.00 7.78 -0.66
C GLU A 144 -4.86 9.08 -0.58
N ARG A 145 -5.87 9.22 0.29
CA ARG A 145 -6.85 10.32 0.32
C ARG A 145 -6.57 11.39 1.38
N ASP A 146 -5.33 11.86 1.47
CA ASP A 146 -4.95 13.06 2.27
C ASP A 146 -5.31 13.06 3.77
N ARG A 147 -5.72 11.93 4.36
CA ARG A 147 -5.95 11.88 5.80
C ARG A 147 -4.60 11.82 6.49
N THR A 148 -4.16 12.98 6.96
CA THR A 148 -2.90 13.12 7.69
C THR A 148 -2.99 12.51 9.08
N VAL A 149 -1.82 12.28 9.69
CA VAL A 149 -1.66 12.05 11.13
C VAL A 149 -2.51 12.98 11.99
N ALA A 150 -2.67 14.23 11.56
CA ALA A 150 -3.49 15.21 12.25
C ALA A 150 -4.99 14.88 12.20
N ALA A 151 -5.47 14.28 11.10
CA ALA A 151 -6.87 13.86 10.98
C ALA A 151 -7.20 12.69 11.91
N ALA A 152 -6.31 11.69 12.03
CA ALA A 152 -6.49 10.58 12.98
C ALA A 152 -6.47 11.07 14.44
N ASP A 153 -5.60 12.03 14.75
CA ASP A 153 -5.61 12.70 16.06
C ASP A 153 -6.91 13.43 16.33
N GLN A 154 -7.36 14.21 15.34
CA GLN A 154 -8.58 14.97 15.45
C GLN A 154 -9.78 14.05 15.68
N GLU A 155 -9.80 12.90 15.00
CA GLU A 155 -10.81 11.85 15.18
C GLU A 155 -10.78 11.28 16.60
N TRP A 156 -9.61 10.88 17.10
CA TRP A 156 -9.48 10.37 18.47
C TRP A 156 -9.92 11.40 19.52
N PHE A 157 -9.49 12.66 19.37
CA PHE A 157 -9.88 13.73 20.29
C PHE A 157 -11.38 14.02 20.22
N SER A 158 -11.98 13.92 19.03
CA SER A 158 -13.42 14.11 18.86
C SER A 158 -14.22 12.96 19.45
N ALA A 159 -13.79 11.72 19.23
CA ALA A 159 -14.38 10.53 19.86
C ALA A 159 -14.36 10.62 21.38
N ARG A 160 -13.22 11.07 21.94
CA ARG A 160 -13.09 11.32 23.38
C ARG A 160 -14.00 12.43 23.87
N ALA A 161 -14.06 13.56 23.17
CA ALA A 161 -14.94 14.67 23.54
C ALA A 161 -16.39 14.20 23.61
N ILE A 162 -16.84 13.39 22.65
CA ILE A 162 -18.19 12.84 22.61
C ILE A 162 -18.46 11.90 23.77
N THR A 163 -17.52 10.98 24.04
CA THR A 163 -17.62 10.05 25.18
C THR A 163 -17.69 10.80 26.51
N GLU A 164 -16.97 11.92 26.63
CA GLU A 164 -16.98 12.81 27.80
C GLU A 164 -18.13 13.84 27.80
N LYS A 165 -19.07 13.78 26.84
CA LYS A 165 -20.16 14.75 26.63
C LYS A 165 -19.69 16.21 26.50
N ARG A 166 -18.49 16.40 25.94
CA ARG A 166 -17.88 17.71 25.61
C ARG A 166 -18.07 18.05 24.13
N LYS A 167 -18.07 19.33 23.81
CA LYS A 167 -18.15 19.80 22.42
C LYS A 167 -16.85 19.47 21.68
N ALA A 168 -16.91 18.63 20.64
CA ALA A 168 -15.77 18.36 19.76
C ALA A 168 -15.44 19.61 18.92
N ARG A 169 -14.16 20.00 18.87
CA ARG A 169 -13.64 21.05 17.98
C ARG A 169 -12.27 20.61 17.46
N PRO A 170 -12.01 20.63 16.14
CA PRO A 170 -12.89 20.95 15.01
C PRO A 170 -13.87 19.80 14.67
N PRO A 171 -14.96 20.05 13.93
CA PRO A 171 -15.86 18.99 13.47
C PRO A 171 -15.09 17.96 12.63
N VAL A 172 -15.20 16.69 12.98
CA VAL A 172 -14.63 15.57 12.22
C VAL A 172 -15.70 15.01 11.30
N ALA A 173 -15.31 14.64 10.08
CA ALA A 173 -16.24 14.13 9.06
C ALA A 173 -16.94 12.82 9.47
N VAL A 174 -16.28 12.00 10.29
CA VAL A 174 -16.84 10.76 10.83
C VAL A 174 -16.78 10.83 12.34
N VAL A 175 -17.93 10.63 12.96
CA VAL A 175 -18.08 10.66 14.40
C VAL A 175 -18.10 9.22 14.90
N ARG A 176 -17.04 8.81 15.59
CA ARG A 176 -16.92 7.49 16.23
C ARG A 176 -16.78 7.64 17.73
N THR A 177 -17.22 6.64 18.49
CA THR A 177 -16.97 6.58 19.93
C THR A 177 -15.55 6.08 20.22
N VAL A 178 -15.05 6.29 21.45
CA VAL A 178 -13.74 5.76 21.85
C VAL A 178 -13.71 4.23 21.80
N ASP A 179 -14.82 3.59 22.15
CA ASP A 179 -14.91 2.12 22.18
C ASP A 179 -14.95 1.52 20.78
N GLU A 180 -15.62 2.17 19.82
CA GLU A 180 -15.55 1.81 18.40
C GLU A 180 -14.11 1.90 17.85
N LEU A 181 -13.40 2.98 18.15
CA LEU A 181 -12.00 3.14 17.73
C LEU A 181 -11.08 2.08 18.35
N LYS A 182 -11.28 1.76 19.64
CA LYS A 182 -10.52 0.69 20.30
C LYS A 182 -10.80 -0.67 19.67
N ALA A 183 -12.06 -0.98 19.38
CA ALA A 183 -12.44 -2.24 18.74
C ALA A 183 -11.79 -2.37 17.36
N GLU A 184 -11.83 -1.32 16.55
CA GLU A 184 -11.15 -1.28 15.26
C GLU A 184 -9.63 -1.46 15.40
N TYR A 185 -9.00 -0.78 16.37
CA TYR A 185 -7.56 -0.90 16.60
C TYR A 185 -7.15 -2.30 17.02
N LYS A 186 -7.97 -2.96 17.85
CA LYS A 186 -7.77 -4.36 18.23
C LYS A 186 -7.80 -5.27 17.00
N LEU A 187 -8.82 -5.14 16.15
CA LEU A 187 -8.93 -5.93 14.91
C LEU A 187 -7.74 -5.69 13.97
N ARG A 188 -7.27 -4.45 13.84
CA ARG A 188 -6.08 -4.13 13.04
C ARG A 188 -4.80 -4.71 13.62
N ALA A 189 -4.68 -4.71 14.95
CA ALA A 189 -3.54 -5.31 15.62
C ALA A 189 -3.49 -6.82 15.37
N GLU A 190 -4.63 -7.51 15.51
CA GLU A 190 -4.79 -8.94 15.22
C GLU A 190 -4.53 -9.27 13.74
N ALA A 191 -4.84 -8.35 12.83
CA ALA A 191 -4.58 -8.49 11.40
C ALA A 191 -3.11 -8.29 11.00
N LEU A 192 -2.29 -7.62 11.82
CA LEU A 192 -0.93 -7.24 11.42
C LEU A 192 -0.04 -8.44 11.02
N PRO A 193 0.02 -9.55 11.77
CA PRO A 193 0.90 -10.66 11.41
C PRO A 193 0.64 -11.16 9.98
N ARG A 194 -0.63 -11.26 9.59
CA ARG A 194 -1.04 -11.66 8.22
C ARG A 194 -0.63 -10.63 7.17
N ILE A 195 -0.76 -9.34 7.47
CA ILE A 195 -0.32 -8.27 6.58
C ILE A 195 1.20 -8.30 6.39
N MET A 196 1.95 -8.53 7.47
CA MET A 196 3.42 -8.60 7.43
C MET A 196 3.92 -9.86 6.70
N GLU A 197 3.22 -10.98 6.86
CA GLU A 197 3.47 -12.19 6.08
C GLU A 197 3.23 -11.94 4.59
N ASN A 198 2.10 -11.32 4.23
CA ASN A 198 1.81 -10.93 2.85
C ASN A 198 2.87 -9.98 2.29
N ALA A 199 3.33 -8.99 3.08
CA ALA A 199 4.38 -8.08 2.67
C ALA A 199 5.72 -8.78 2.40
N LYS A 200 6.06 -9.80 3.19
CA LYS A 200 7.25 -10.64 2.93
C LYS A 200 7.08 -11.44 1.65
N ALA A 201 5.91 -12.04 1.44
CA ALA A 201 5.60 -12.78 0.21
C ALA A 201 5.70 -11.88 -1.03
N LEU A 202 5.16 -10.65 -0.96
CA LEU A 202 5.29 -9.65 -2.02
C LEU A 202 6.73 -9.25 -2.29
N GLN A 203 7.56 -9.13 -1.25
CA GLN A 203 8.97 -8.80 -1.39
C GLN A 203 9.73 -9.88 -2.18
N VAL A 204 9.46 -11.15 -1.89
CA VAL A 204 10.03 -12.30 -2.61
C VAL A 204 9.49 -12.34 -4.04
N TRP A 205 8.18 -12.22 -4.21
CA TRP A 205 7.52 -12.18 -5.51
C TRP A 205 8.09 -11.09 -6.42
N ALA A 206 8.31 -9.88 -5.90
CA ALA A 206 8.81 -8.75 -6.68
C ALA A 206 10.21 -9.00 -7.25
N HIS A 207 11.06 -9.74 -6.50
CA HIS A 207 12.36 -10.16 -6.98
C HIS A 207 12.23 -11.17 -8.12
N GLN A 208 11.46 -12.24 -7.90
CA GLN A 208 11.24 -13.28 -8.89
C GLN A 208 10.60 -12.73 -10.17
N PHE A 209 9.63 -11.83 -10.03
CA PHE A 209 9.00 -11.15 -11.15
C PHE A 209 9.99 -10.27 -11.92
N ALA A 210 10.89 -9.56 -11.24
CA ALA A 210 11.92 -8.77 -11.90
C ALA A 210 12.91 -9.66 -12.69
N GLU A 211 13.27 -10.82 -12.17
CA GLU A 211 14.13 -11.80 -12.85
C GLU A 211 13.42 -12.42 -14.06
N ALA A 212 12.18 -12.88 -13.89
CA ALA A 212 11.36 -13.42 -14.97
C ALA A 212 11.16 -12.39 -16.09
N ARG A 213 10.94 -11.12 -15.72
CA ARG A 213 10.79 -10.03 -16.69
C ARG A 213 12.07 -9.80 -17.48
N LYS A 214 13.22 -9.74 -16.80
CA LYS A 214 14.53 -9.59 -17.48
C LYS A 214 14.78 -10.74 -18.46
N ALA A 215 14.52 -11.98 -18.05
CA ALA A 215 14.68 -13.14 -18.91
C ALA A 215 13.79 -13.06 -20.16
N MET A 216 12.53 -12.68 -20.00
CA MET A 216 11.60 -12.49 -21.11
C MET A 216 12.02 -11.32 -22.03
N ASP A 217 12.47 -10.21 -21.47
CA ASP A 217 12.98 -9.08 -22.25
C ASP A 217 14.24 -9.49 -23.06
N SER A 218 15.14 -10.29 -22.50
CA SER A 218 16.29 -10.84 -23.22
C SER A 218 15.88 -11.74 -24.40
N ILE A 219 14.88 -12.60 -24.20
CA ILE A 219 14.33 -13.45 -25.28
C ILE A 219 13.70 -12.58 -26.38
N ASN A 220 12.91 -11.58 -26.01
CA ASN A 220 12.26 -10.68 -26.97
C ASN A 220 13.29 -9.91 -27.81
N VAL A 221 14.37 -9.42 -27.19
CA VAL A 221 15.47 -8.77 -27.91
C VAL A 221 16.15 -9.75 -28.88
N ALA A 222 16.43 -10.99 -28.45
CA ALA A 222 17.04 -12.00 -29.31
C ALA A 222 16.15 -12.33 -30.52
N LEU A 223 14.84 -12.50 -30.30
CA LEU A 223 13.86 -12.73 -31.38
C LEU A 223 13.82 -11.55 -32.34
N TRP A 224 13.80 -10.32 -31.84
CA TRP A 224 13.78 -9.12 -32.68
C TRP A 224 15.05 -9.00 -33.54
N VAL A 225 16.22 -9.29 -32.98
CA VAL A 225 17.49 -9.33 -33.73
C VAL A 225 17.46 -10.41 -34.80
N ALA A 226 16.98 -11.61 -34.49
CA ALA A 226 16.86 -12.71 -35.46
C ALA A 226 15.88 -12.41 -36.60
N MET A 227 14.77 -11.72 -36.30
CA MET A 227 13.82 -11.26 -37.33
C MET A 227 14.42 -10.18 -38.23
N SER A 228 15.24 -9.30 -37.65
CA SER A 228 15.87 -8.19 -38.39
C SER A 228 17.05 -8.63 -39.26
N SER A 229 17.69 -9.76 -38.93
CA SER A 229 18.85 -10.29 -39.68
C SER A 229 18.49 -11.31 -40.76
N SER A 230 17.21 -11.70 -40.87
CA SER A 230 16.76 -12.63 -41.90
C SER A 230 16.77 -11.95 -43.28
N PRO A 231 17.56 -12.41 -44.26
CA PRO A 231 17.69 -11.78 -45.59
C PRO A 231 16.45 -11.95 -46.49
N LEU A 232 15.33 -12.45 -45.94
CA LEU A 232 14.10 -12.77 -46.66
C LEU A 232 13.00 -11.69 -46.51
N ASN A 233 13.36 -10.44 -46.19
CA ASN A 233 12.45 -9.30 -46.36
C ASN A 233 12.87 -8.48 -47.60
N PRO A 234 12.42 -8.85 -48.81
CA PRO A 234 12.61 -8.05 -50.02
C PRO A 234 11.50 -6.99 -50.15
N PHE A 235 11.25 -6.24 -49.08
CA PHE A 235 10.43 -5.02 -49.12
C PHE A 235 11.33 -3.81 -48.89
#